data_AF-A0ABD3VB65-F1
#
_entry.id   AF-A0ABD3VB65-F1
#
_cell.length_a   1.000
_cell.length_b   1.000
_cell.length_c   1.000
_cell.angle_alpha   90.00
_cell.angle_beta   90.00
_cell.angle_gamma   90.00
#
_symmetry.space_group_name_H-M   'P 1'
#
loop_
_entity.id
_entity.type
_entity.pdbx_description
1 polymer ?
#
loop_
_entity_poly.entity_id
_entity_poly.type
_entity_poly.pdbx_seq_one_letter_code
_entity_poly.pdbx_strand_id
1 'polypeptide(L)'
;MPLHGKGTKSRTKKITLTPASRPSTTTSKNKESAVLTDGSLAVLAREVGAEKLNGLILSMYLNIPNTTIVKIANEASDMGLINASDNMRVETTQRLLLHWKRLRVNSKDKEKVKDLERALKEIGRGDIADVITDKHANHAELTADAFNS
;
A
#
# COMPACT_ATOMS: atom_id res chain seq x y z
N MET A 1 -24.01 -55.42 66.37
CA MET A 1 -24.67 -56.20 65.30
C MET A 1 -26.04 -55.57 65.04
N PRO A 2 -26.60 -55.49 63.81
CA PRO A 2 -26.25 -56.19 62.57
C PRO A 2 -26.09 -55.27 61.31
N LEU A 3 -25.87 -55.95 60.19
CA LEU A 3 -25.48 -55.56 58.83
C LEU A 3 -26.61 -55.07 57.91
N HIS A 4 -26.21 -54.65 56.70
CA HIS A 4 -26.93 -54.42 55.41
C HIS A 4 -26.99 -52.93 55.04
N GLY A 5 -26.42 -52.41 53.94
CA GLY A 5 -26.00 -53.02 52.68
C GLY A 5 -26.91 -52.51 51.55
N LYS A 6 -26.52 -51.45 50.84
CA LYS A 6 -27.01 -51.13 49.49
C LYS A 6 -25.92 -50.41 48.69
N GLY A 7 -25.52 -51.04 47.58
CA GLY A 7 -24.53 -50.50 46.66
C GLY A 7 -25.09 -49.43 45.74
N THR A 8 -24.17 -48.66 45.16
CA THR A 8 -24.40 -47.87 43.95
C THR A 8 -23.10 -47.78 43.17
N LYS A 9 -23.14 -48.29 41.94
CA LYS A 9 -22.08 -48.20 40.92
C LYS A 9 -21.86 -46.74 40.55
N SER A 10 -20.60 -46.31 40.38
CA SER A 10 -20.29 -45.06 39.68
C SER A 10 -19.01 -45.18 38.85
N ARG A 11 -19.23 -45.64 37.61
CA ARG A 11 -18.75 -45.11 36.34
C ARG A 11 -17.40 -44.35 36.34
N THR A 12 -16.39 -45.03 35.81
CA THR A 12 -15.12 -44.47 35.32
C THR A 12 -15.38 -43.36 34.30
N LYS A 13 -15.02 -42.12 34.64
CA LYS A 13 -14.96 -41.01 33.67
C LYS A 13 -13.60 -41.05 32.97
N LYS A 14 -13.64 -41.32 31.68
CA LYS A 14 -12.51 -41.23 30.74
C LYS A 14 -12.07 -39.76 30.68
N ILE A 15 -10.85 -39.46 31.12
CA ILE A 15 -10.26 -38.13 31.05
C ILE A 15 -9.82 -37.91 29.60
N THR A 16 -10.57 -37.09 28.86
CA THR A 16 -10.14 -36.58 27.56
C THR A 16 -9.18 -35.42 27.82
N LEU A 17 -7.89 -35.64 27.56
CA LEU A 17 -6.87 -34.59 27.51
C LEU A 17 -7.15 -33.72 26.27
N THR A 18 -7.78 -32.56 26.47
CA THR A 18 -7.79 -31.49 25.48
C THR A 18 -6.39 -30.85 25.44
N PRO A 19 -5.69 -30.80 24.29
CA PRO A 19 -4.45 -30.06 24.19
C PRO A 19 -4.74 -28.56 24.34
N ALA A 20 -4.01 -27.92 25.24
CA ALA A 20 -4.07 -26.50 25.53
C ALA A 20 -3.98 -25.68 24.24
N SER A 21 -5.06 -24.98 23.90
CA SER A 21 -5.07 -23.98 22.84
C SER A 21 -4.16 -22.82 23.25
N ARG A 22 -2.98 -22.81 22.64
CA ARG A 22 -2.03 -21.70 22.68
C ARG A 22 -2.75 -20.43 22.20
N PRO A 23 -2.75 -19.31 22.94
CA PRO A 23 -3.22 -18.06 22.37
C PRO A 23 -2.23 -17.68 21.26
N SER A 24 -2.65 -17.82 20.00
CA SER A 24 -1.96 -17.20 18.88
C SER A 24 -2.09 -15.69 19.04
N THR A 25 -1.05 -15.07 19.56
CA THR A 25 -0.82 -13.63 19.43
C THR A 25 -0.68 -13.32 17.94
N THR A 26 -1.81 -13.10 17.26
CA THR A 26 -1.85 -12.43 15.98
C THR A 26 -1.47 -10.97 16.21
N THR A 27 -0.17 -10.71 16.28
CA THR A 27 0.35 -9.39 15.95
C THR A 27 -0.12 -9.11 14.52
N SER A 28 -1.18 -8.32 14.38
CA SER A 28 -1.63 -7.75 13.13
C SER A 28 -0.50 -6.88 12.59
N LYS A 29 0.45 -7.50 11.87
CA LYS A 29 1.31 -6.75 10.95
C LYS A 29 0.32 -6.03 10.04
N ASN A 30 0.22 -4.71 10.16
CA ASN A 30 -0.55 -3.89 9.25
C ASN A 30 -0.09 -4.26 7.85
N LYS A 31 -0.92 -5.02 7.14
CA LYS A 31 -0.60 -5.47 5.79
C LYS A 31 -0.68 -4.22 4.94
N GLU A 32 0.48 -3.80 4.43
CA GLU A 32 0.58 -2.69 3.49
C GLU A 32 -0.42 -2.90 2.33
N SER A 33 -1.05 -1.81 1.91
CA SER A 33 -1.94 -1.86 0.76
C SER A 33 -1.18 -2.27 -0.50
N ALA A 34 -1.74 -3.22 -1.25
CA ALA A 34 -1.16 -3.75 -2.48
C ALA A 34 -0.85 -2.65 -3.53
N VAL A 35 -1.62 -1.55 -3.56
CA VAL A 35 -1.37 -0.42 -4.47
C VAL A 35 -0.24 0.52 -4.01
N LEU A 36 0.24 0.37 -2.77
CA LEU A 36 1.32 1.21 -2.20
C LEU A 36 2.67 0.51 -2.17
N THR A 37 2.75 -0.75 -2.65
CA THR A 37 4.03 -1.45 -2.80
C THR A 37 4.95 -0.69 -3.75
N ASP A 38 6.26 -0.87 -3.59
CA ASP A 38 7.24 -0.18 -4.44
C ASP A 38 7.05 -0.57 -5.92
N GLY A 39 6.61 -1.80 -6.19
CA GLY A 39 6.24 -2.27 -7.53
C GLY A 39 5.02 -1.54 -8.09
N SER A 40 3.94 -1.42 -7.30
CA SER A 40 2.74 -0.68 -7.72
C SER A 40 3.04 0.80 -7.98
N LEU A 41 3.87 1.44 -7.16
CA LEU A 41 4.29 2.83 -7.38
C LEU A 41 5.21 2.98 -8.60
N ALA A 42 6.02 1.97 -8.93
CA ALA A 42 6.79 1.95 -10.17
C ALA A 42 5.90 1.84 -11.41
N VAL A 43 4.81 1.06 -11.33
CA VAL A 43 3.81 1.01 -12.40
C VAL A 43 3.14 2.37 -12.56
N LEU A 44 2.65 2.96 -11.46
CA LEU A 44 2.05 4.28 -11.49
C LEU A 44 3.00 5.36 -12.07
N ALA A 45 4.28 5.30 -11.72
CA ALA A 45 5.28 6.21 -12.25
C ALA A 45 5.44 6.10 -13.77
N ARG A 46 5.25 4.92 -14.37
CA ARG A 46 5.26 4.74 -15.83
C ARG A 46 4.06 5.40 -16.49
N GLU A 47 2.88 5.21 -15.92
CA GLU A 47 1.62 5.73 -16.46
C GLU A 47 1.50 7.27 -16.40
N VAL A 48 2.08 7.88 -15.37
CA VAL A 48 2.01 9.34 -15.17
C VAL A 48 3.31 10.04 -15.59
N GLY A 49 4.46 9.45 -15.30
CA GLY A 49 5.76 10.11 -15.40
C GLY A 49 6.26 10.28 -16.84
N ALA A 50 5.81 9.44 -17.78
CA ALA A 50 6.19 9.58 -19.18
C ALA A 50 5.56 10.83 -19.83
N GLU A 51 4.42 11.30 -19.32
CA GLU A 51 3.67 12.39 -19.94
C GLU A 51 4.11 13.76 -19.42
N LYS A 52 4.81 14.53 -20.27
CA LYS A 52 5.26 15.91 -19.97
C LYS A 52 5.90 16.00 -18.58
N LEU A 53 5.40 16.88 -17.71
CA LEU A 53 5.85 17.06 -16.33
C LEU A 53 4.84 16.53 -15.31
N ASN A 54 3.91 15.66 -15.71
CA ASN A 54 2.81 15.22 -14.85
C ASN A 54 3.31 14.56 -13.55
N GLY A 55 4.43 13.84 -13.59
CA GLY A 55 5.05 13.30 -12.38
C GLY A 55 5.53 14.34 -11.37
N LEU A 56 6.06 15.48 -11.84
CA LEU A 56 6.43 16.60 -10.97
C LEU A 56 5.19 17.29 -10.40
N ILE A 57 4.19 17.54 -11.25
CA ILE A 57 2.94 18.18 -10.84
C ILE A 57 2.20 17.31 -9.82
N LEU A 58 2.14 15.99 -10.05
CA LEU A 58 1.60 15.01 -9.10
C LEU A 58 2.29 15.15 -7.73
N SER A 59 3.62 15.24 -7.74
CA SER A 59 4.43 15.37 -6.52
C SER A 59 4.11 16.64 -5.74
N MET A 60 3.80 17.75 -6.44
CA MET A 60 3.33 18.99 -5.80
C MET A 60 1.97 18.78 -5.12
N TYR A 61 1.01 18.16 -5.81
CA TYR A 61 -0.31 17.87 -5.22
C TYR A 61 -0.26 16.87 -4.07
N LEU A 62 0.72 15.98 -4.05
CA LEU A 62 0.99 15.06 -2.94
C LEU A 62 1.62 15.73 -1.71
N ASN A 63 1.84 17.05 -1.78
CA ASN A 63 2.49 17.87 -0.76
C ASN A 63 3.93 17.42 -0.46
N ILE A 64 4.67 16.99 -1.47
CA ILE A 64 6.13 16.86 -1.34
C ILE A 64 6.72 18.29 -1.31
N PRO A 65 7.63 18.62 -0.37
CA PRO A 65 8.25 19.95 -0.35
C PRO A 65 8.92 20.30 -1.68
N ASN A 66 8.67 21.50 -2.21
CA ASN A 66 9.22 21.94 -3.50
C ASN A 66 10.75 21.85 -3.55
N THR A 67 11.44 22.13 -2.44
CA THR A 67 12.90 21.98 -2.33
C THR A 67 13.35 20.54 -2.57
N THR A 68 12.59 19.56 -2.08
CA THR A 68 12.83 18.13 -2.32
C THR A 68 12.56 17.77 -3.78
N ILE A 69 11.47 18.27 -4.37
CA ILE A 69 11.13 18.02 -5.77
C ILE A 69 12.25 18.51 -6.69
N VAL A 70 12.69 19.76 -6.50
CA VAL A 70 13.79 20.36 -7.27
C VAL A 70 15.09 19.61 -7.07
N LYS A 71 15.42 19.23 -5.83
CA LYS A 71 16.61 18.44 -5.52
C LYS A 71 16.62 17.12 -6.29
N ILE A 72 15.55 16.32 -6.21
CA ILE A 72 15.47 15.01 -6.88
C ILE A 72 15.47 15.17 -8.40
N ALA A 73 14.82 16.20 -8.94
CA ALA A 73 14.83 16.48 -10.37
C ALA A 73 16.23 16.85 -10.89
N ASN A 74 16.97 17.68 -10.14
CA ASN A 74 18.33 18.07 -10.50
C ASN A 74 19.34 16.91 -10.34
N GLU A 75 19.12 16.01 -9.37
CA GLU A 75 19.91 14.77 -9.25
C GLU A 75 19.71 13.81 -10.42
N ALA A 76 18.57 13.90 -11.12
CA ALA A 76 18.30 13.10 -12.30
C ALA A 76 18.85 13.74 -13.58
N SER A 77 18.84 15.07 -13.69
CA SER A 77 19.32 15.77 -14.88
C SER A 77 19.86 17.16 -14.56
N ASP A 78 21.09 17.43 -15.01
CA ASP A 78 21.73 18.75 -14.92
C ASP A 78 20.97 19.86 -15.67
N MET A 79 20.19 19.48 -16.69
CA MET A 79 19.41 20.40 -17.54
C MET A 79 17.91 20.42 -17.18
N GLY A 80 17.52 19.77 -16.08
CA GLY A 80 16.13 19.61 -15.66
C GLY A 80 15.32 18.64 -16.53
N LEU A 81 14.02 18.49 -16.20
CA LEU A 81 13.18 17.43 -16.78
C LEU A 81 12.39 17.82 -18.03
N ILE A 82 12.40 19.09 -18.45
CA ILE A 82 11.60 19.57 -19.59
C ILE A 82 11.98 18.85 -20.89
N ASN A 83 13.29 18.66 -21.12
CA ASN A 83 13.83 18.00 -22.31
C ASN A 83 14.43 16.62 -22.00
N ALA A 84 14.14 16.08 -20.80
CA ALA A 84 14.60 14.76 -20.40
C ALA A 84 13.93 13.65 -21.24
N SER A 85 14.53 12.46 -21.29
CA SER A 85 13.85 11.29 -21.88
C SER A 85 12.67 10.85 -21.01
N ASP A 86 11.69 10.18 -21.63
CA ASP A 86 10.52 9.64 -20.93
C ASP A 86 10.94 8.74 -19.76
N ASN A 87 11.93 7.86 -19.98
CA ASN A 87 12.49 7.00 -18.94
C ASN A 87 13.02 7.79 -17.75
N MET A 88 13.74 8.89 -17.99
CA MET A 88 14.28 9.72 -16.92
C MET A 88 13.18 10.43 -16.14
N ARG A 89 12.10 10.86 -16.80
CA ARG A 89 10.93 11.43 -16.13
C ARG A 89 10.17 10.39 -15.31
N VAL A 90 10.01 9.17 -15.84
CA VAL A 90 9.42 8.02 -15.13
C VAL A 90 10.24 7.67 -13.89
N GLU A 91 11.56 7.50 -14.01
CA GLU A 91 12.43 7.18 -12.87
C GLU A 91 12.39 8.27 -11.81
N THR A 92 12.41 9.54 -12.23
CA THR A 92 12.29 10.67 -11.31
C THR A 92 10.94 10.67 -10.58
N THR A 93 9.85 10.40 -11.31
CA THR A 93 8.51 10.27 -10.75
C THR A 93 8.44 9.12 -9.73
N GLN A 94 9.05 7.98 -10.05
CA GLN A 94 9.12 6.85 -9.12
C GLN A 94 9.87 7.21 -7.84
N ARG A 95 11.03 7.89 -7.95
CA ARG A 95 11.80 8.35 -6.77
C ARG A 95 10.96 9.30 -5.91
N LEU A 96 10.20 10.19 -6.51
CA LEU A 96 9.31 11.12 -5.81
C LEU A 96 8.16 10.40 -5.10
N LEU A 97 7.51 9.43 -5.75
CA LEU A 97 6.44 8.62 -5.13
C LEU A 97 6.96 7.80 -3.95
N LEU A 98 8.13 7.19 -4.08
CA LEU A 98 8.78 6.46 -2.99
C LEU A 98 9.17 7.40 -1.84
N HIS A 99 9.64 8.61 -2.15
CA HIS A 99 9.92 9.62 -1.14
C HIS A 99 8.65 10.04 -0.38
N TRP A 100 7.57 10.34 -1.11
CA TRP A 100 6.27 10.68 -0.54
C TRP A 100 5.74 9.57 0.39
N LYS A 101 5.83 8.31 -0.04
CA LYS A 101 5.45 7.16 0.79
C LYS A 101 6.21 7.15 2.13
N ARG A 102 7.51 7.47 2.12
CA ARG A 102 8.34 7.57 3.33
C ARG A 102 7.94 8.74 4.24
N LEU A 103 7.56 9.89 3.67
CA LEU A 103 7.04 11.02 4.45
C LEU A 103 5.76 10.67 5.22
N ARG A 104 4.99 9.69 4.72
CA ARG A 104 3.70 9.27 5.28
C ARG A 104 3.77 7.96 6.06
N VAL A 105 4.92 7.59 6.63
CA VAL A 105 5.09 6.34 7.38
C VAL A 105 4.05 6.16 8.51
N ASN A 106 3.63 7.27 9.13
CA ASN A 106 2.65 7.28 10.22
C ASN A 106 1.19 7.40 9.76
N SER A 107 0.94 7.64 8.47
CA SER A 107 -0.40 7.77 7.91
C SER A 107 -1.01 6.41 7.61
N LYS A 108 -2.33 6.30 7.72
CA LYS A 108 -3.03 5.06 7.35
C LYS A 108 -3.00 4.87 5.84
N ASP A 109 -2.95 3.63 5.39
CA ASP A 109 -2.91 3.35 3.94
C ASP A 109 -4.13 3.87 3.20
N LYS A 110 -5.31 3.82 3.83
CA LYS A 110 -6.53 4.45 3.27
C LYS A 110 -6.39 5.95 3.06
N GLU A 111 -5.66 6.65 3.92
CA GLU A 111 -5.41 8.10 3.77
C GLU A 111 -4.41 8.34 2.64
N LYS A 112 -3.32 7.56 2.59
CA LYS A 112 -2.34 7.62 1.48
C LYS A 112 -3.01 7.40 0.12
N VAL A 113 -3.90 6.42 0.02
CA VAL A 113 -4.64 6.15 -1.23
C VAL A 113 -5.59 7.29 -1.59
N LYS A 114 -6.30 7.87 -0.61
CA LYS A 114 -7.12 9.07 -0.85
C LYS A 114 -6.31 10.26 -1.31
N ASP A 115 -5.12 10.46 -0.76
CA ASP A 115 -4.23 11.54 -1.20
C ASP A 115 -3.76 11.34 -2.65
N LEU A 116 -3.44 10.10 -3.03
CA LEU A 116 -3.11 9.73 -4.41
C LEU A 116 -4.29 9.95 -5.35
N GLU A 117 -5.48 9.43 -5.00
CA GLU A 117 -6.70 9.59 -5.77
C GLU A 117 -7.00 11.07 -6.05
N ARG A 118 -6.98 11.89 -4.98
CA ARG A 118 -7.19 13.34 -5.10
C ARG A 118 -6.13 13.95 -6.01
N ALA A 119 -4.85 13.70 -5.76
CA ALA A 119 -3.77 14.33 -6.53
C ALA A 119 -3.82 13.94 -8.02
N LEU A 120 -4.18 12.71 -8.34
CA LEU A 120 -4.37 12.25 -9.73
C LEU A 120 -5.56 12.94 -10.41
N LYS A 121 -6.68 13.12 -9.71
CA LYS A 121 -7.83 13.88 -10.22
C LYS A 121 -7.47 15.35 -10.49
N GLU A 122 -6.71 15.98 -9.60
CA GLU A 122 -6.28 17.39 -9.76
C GLU A 122 -5.34 17.60 -10.96
N ILE A 123 -4.55 16.59 -11.36
CA ILE A 123 -3.72 16.66 -12.57
C ILE A 123 -4.46 16.22 -13.84
N GLY A 124 -5.77 15.97 -13.77
CA GLY A 124 -6.58 15.52 -14.89
C GLY A 124 -6.44 14.05 -15.25
N ARG A 125 -5.82 13.22 -14.38
CA ARG A 125 -5.69 11.76 -14.53
C ARG A 125 -6.71 11.02 -13.66
N GLY A 126 -7.98 11.40 -13.81
CA GLY A 126 -9.10 10.76 -13.10
C GLY A 126 -9.28 9.27 -13.46
N ASP A 127 -8.96 8.92 -14.70
CA ASP A 127 -8.85 7.54 -15.22
C ASP A 127 -7.95 6.67 -14.33
N ILE A 128 -6.72 7.14 -14.07
CA ILE A 128 -5.77 6.43 -13.20
C ILE A 128 -6.28 6.40 -11.76
N ALA A 129 -6.86 7.51 -11.27
CA ALA A 129 -7.37 7.60 -9.91
C ALA A 129 -8.45 6.54 -9.63
N ASP A 130 -9.34 6.32 -10.58
CA ASP A 130 -10.41 5.33 -10.48
C ASP A 130 -9.84 3.90 -10.47
N VAL A 131 -8.83 3.61 -11.31
CA VAL A 131 -8.10 2.32 -11.29
C VAL A 131 -7.43 2.07 -9.94
N ILE A 132 -6.73 3.06 -9.37
CA ILE A 132 -6.10 2.89 -8.05
C ILE A 132 -7.13 2.61 -6.97
N THR A 133 -8.26 3.32 -7.01
CA THR A 133 -9.33 3.16 -6.01
C THR A 133 -9.96 1.78 -6.10
N ASP A 134 -10.24 1.30 -7.32
CA ASP A 134 -10.75 -0.06 -7.55
C ASP A 134 -9.75 -1.13 -7.09
N LYS A 135 -8.48 -1.04 -7.47
CA LYS A 135 -7.45 -2.00 -7.05
C LYS A 135 -7.24 -1.99 -5.54
N HIS A 136 -7.31 -0.83 -4.90
CA HIS A 136 -7.27 -0.73 -3.44
C HIS A 136 -8.45 -1.45 -2.78
N ALA A 137 -9.68 -1.23 -3.28
CA ALA A 137 -10.89 -1.88 -2.77
C ALA A 137 -10.83 -3.42 -2.93
N ASN A 138 -10.21 -3.88 -4.02
CA ASN A 138 -10.03 -5.30 -4.33
C ASN A 138 -8.77 -5.92 -3.69
N HIS A 139 -8.01 -5.17 -2.88
CA HIS A 139 -6.73 -5.59 -2.31
C HIS A 139 -5.71 -6.13 -3.35
N ALA A 140 -5.76 -5.59 -4.57
CA ALA A 140 -4.94 -6.01 -5.71
C ALA A 140 -3.78 -5.03 -5.96
N GLU A 141 -2.68 -5.54 -6.52
CA GLU A 141 -1.54 -4.70 -6.93
C GLU A 141 -1.84 -3.95 -8.24
N LEU A 142 -1.10 -2.87 -8.47
CA LEU A 142 -1.11 -2.19 -9.77
C LEU A 142 -0.20 -2.96 -10.72
N THR A 143 -0.79 -3.50 -11.78
CA THR A 143 -0.08 -4.09 -12.92
C THR A 143 -0.22 -3.17 -14.12
N ALA A 144 0.68 -3.29 -15.12
CA ALA A 144 0.59 -2.47 -16.33
C ALA A 144 -0.76 -2.65 -17.06
N ASP A 145 -1.32 -3.86 -17.01
CA ASP A 145 -2.61 -4.18 -17.64
C ASP A 145 -3.79 -3.45 -17.00
N ALA A 146 -3.64 -2.94 -15.78
CA ALA A 146 -4.70 -2.23 -15.08
C ALA A 146 -5.09 -0.89 -15.74
N PHE A 147 -4.24 -0.36 -16.62
CA PHE A 147 -4.41 0.95 -17.25
C PHE A 147 -4.73 0.89 -18.75
N ASN A 148 -4.82 -0.32 -19.32
CA ASN A 148 -5.05 -0.55 -20.76
C ASN A 148 -6.53 -0.78 -21.12
N SER A 149 -7.48 -0.29 -20.29
CA SER A 149 -8.93 -0.51 -20.47
C SER A 149 -9.60 0.56 -21.33
#